data_AF-A0A7Y1SZD2-F1
#
_entry.id   AF-A0A7Y1SZD2-F1
#
_cell.length_a   1.000
_cell.length_b   1.000
_cell.length_c   1.000
_cell.angle_alpha   90.00
_cell.angle_beta   90.00
_cell.angle_gamma   90.00
#
_symmetry.space_group_name_H-M   'P 1'
#
loop_
_entity.id
_entity.type
_entity.pdbx_description
1 polymer ?
#
loop_
_entity_poly.entity_id
_entity_poly.type
_entity_poly.pdbx_seq_one_letter_code
_entity_poly.pdbx_strand_id
1 'polypeptide(L)'
;MPTLIMAITLTACSGGTITIPEAANSVGALADSQVLDPTSSPAPETTAETTDGDSMPRAVEDAYTSAVDRARNAFNDARGRSFGTEEFGLSMSELTSRIEDVETYIGTCMAAAGFEYIPVDFSTIRSAMTSDKSAPGLSDSKYRSEFGHGITTQPDKPIVTIGLGDQNRRILDSLSEPDRVAYERTLWGSDLTATFAFALESENFARTGGCTRAAVDEFFSEGETSTTYFNPADAYVLQDLRAVEALTAWSACMADAGFVYRHPDDIDFDLQA
;
A
#
# COMPACT_ATOMS: atom_id res chain seq x y z
N MET A 1 -7.90 16.56 17.98
CA MET A 1 -8.64 15.59 18.83
C MET A 1 -9.14 14.36 18.08
N PRO A 2 -9.77 14.44 16.88
CA PRO A 2 -10.22 13.24 16.17
C PRO A 2 -9.07 12.29 15.76
N THR A 3 -7.95 12.83 15.29
CA THR A 3 -6.76 12.05 14.87
C THR A 3 -6.13 11.23 16.01
N LEU A 4 -6.16 11.75 17.24
CA LEU A 4 -5.62 11.04 18.41
C LEU A 4 -6.54 9.89 18.84
N ILE A 5 -7.86 10.10 18.77
CA ILE A 5 -8.85 9.05 19.05
C ILE A 5 -8.73 7.94 18.00
N MET A 6 -8.62 8.30 16.73
CA MET A 6 -8.45 7.36 15.61
C MET A 6 -7.16 6.52 15.75
N ALA A 7 -6.03 7.14 16.10
CA ALA A 7 -4.76 6.42 16.31
C ALA A 7 -4.81 5.45 17.51
N ILE A 8 -5.49 5.83 18.61
CA ILE A 8 -5.69 4.97 19.78
C ILE A 8 -6.58 3.77 19.42
N THR A 9 -7.67 4.00 18.68
CA THR A 9 -8.56 2.93 18.21
C THR A 9 -7.85 1.96 17.27
N LEU A 10 -7.02 2.46 16.36
CA LEU A 10 -6.22 1.63 15.44
C LEU A 10 -5.35 0.63 16.20
N THR A 11 -4.73 1.08 17.29
CA THR A 11 -3.85 0.26 18.13
C THR A 11 -4.64 -0.80 18.89
N ALA A 12 -5.84 -0.46 19.38
CA ALA A 12 -6.71 -1.40 20.08
C ALA A 12 -7.27 -2.50 19.15
N CYS A 13 -7.66 -2.13 17.93
CA CYS A 13 -8.25 -3.06 16.97
C CYS A 13 -7.21 -3.93 16.24
N SER A 14 -5.91 -3.60 16.33
CA SER A 14 -4.81 -4.39 15.74
C SER A 14 -4.12 -5.34 16.74
N GLY A 15 -4.27 -5.12 18.05
CA GLY A 15 -3.58 -5.88 19.11
C GLY A 15 -4.34 -7.07 19.68
N GLY A 16 -5.55 -7.36 19.21
CA GLY A 16 -6.37 -8.47 19.72
C GLY A 16 -5.76 -9.83 19.38
N THR A 17 -5.43 -10.62 20.39
CA THR A 17 -4.97 -12.00 20.21
C THR A 17 -6.12 -12.82 19.62
N ILE A 18 -6.06 -13.15 18.33
CA ILE A 18 -7.00 -14.09 17.72
C ILE A 18 -6.67 -15.47 18.29
N THR A 19 -7.42 -15.91 19.30
CA THR A 19 -7.43 -17.32 19.69
C THR A 19 -8.17 -18.09 18.60
N ILE A 20 -7.43 -18.66 17.65
CA ILE A 20 -7.96 -19.63 16.70
C ILE A 20 -8.32 -20.89 17.52
N PRO A 21 -9.58 -21.37 17.49
CA PRO A 21 -9.92 -22.62 18.14
C PRO A 21 -9.11 -23.76 17.48
N GLU A 22 -8.37 -24.48 18.31
CA GLU A 22 -7.52 -25.60 17.93
C GLU A 22 -8.37 -26.74 17.33
N ALA A 23 -8.46 -26.79 16.00
CA ALA A 23 -8.96 -27.94 15.27
C ALA A 23 -8.09 -28.23 14.04
N ALA A 24 -7.59 -29.47 14.00
CA ALA A 24 -6.92 -30.14 12.88
C ALA A 24 -5.45 -29.78 12.62
N ASN A 25 -4.59 -30.12 13.58
CA ASN A 25 -3.21 -30.50 13.28
C ASN A 25 -3.21 -31.95 12.75
N SER A 26 -3.21 -32.15 11.43
CA SER A 26 -2.81 -33.42 10.82
C SER A 26 -2.02 -33.15 9.54
N VAL A 27 -0.69 -33.12 9.69
CA VAL A 27 0.25 -33.20 8.58
C VAL A 27 0.20 -34.63 8.03
N GLY A 28 -0.24 -34.78 6.78
CA GLY A 28 -0.24 -36.04 6.04
C GLY A 28 -0.48 -35.78 4.56
N ALA A 29 0.58 -35.91 3.78
CA ALA A 29 0.67 -35.69 2.33
C ALA A 29 -0.54 -36.21 1.52
N LEU A 30 -1.02 -35.42 0.56
CA LEU A 30 -1.52 -35.90 -0.73
C LEU A 30 -1.43 -34.78 -1.77
N ALA A 31 -0.55 -34.98 -2.75
CA ALA A 31 -0.67 -34.37 -4.06
C ALA A 31 -1.87 -35.02 -4.76
N ASP A 32 -2.92 -34.25 -5.07
CA ASP A 32 -3.66 -34.40 -6.32
C ASP A 32 -4.59 -33.20 -6.54
N SER A 33 -4.66 -32.75 -7.79
CA SER A 33 -5.57 -31.69 -8.23
C SER A 33 -7.02 -32.15 -8.06
N GLN A 34 -7.76 -31.50 -7.16
CA GLN A 34 -9.23 -31.49 -7.25
C GLN A 34 -9.74 -30.05 -7.32
N VAL A 35 -10.33 -29.74 -8.47
CA VAL A 35 -11.14 -28.57 -8.75
C VAL A 35 -12.31 -28.58 -7.77
N LEU A 36 -12.37 -27.59 -6.88
CA LEU A 36 -13.54 -27.38 -6.02
C LEU A 36 -14.62 -26.64 -6.82
N ASP A 37 -15.75 -27.30 -7.02
CA ASP A 37 -16.99 -26.76 -7.60
C ASP A 37 -17.69 -25.85 -6.56
N PRO A 38 -17.86 -24.54 -6.82
CA PRO A 38 -18.37 -23.61 -5.81
C PRO A 38 -19.90 -23.61 -5.67
N THR A 39 -20.63 -24.55 -6.30
CA THR A 39 -22.11 -24.50 -6.32
C THR A 39 -22.83 -25.39 -5.31
N SER A 40 -22.13 -26.02 -4.36
CA SER A 40 -22.77 -26.96 -3.43
C SER A 40 -22.37 -26.80 -1.96
N SER A 41 -22.90 -25.76 -1.31
CA SER A 41 -23.36 -25.86 0.08
C SER A 41 -24.38 -24.77 0.41
N PRO A 42 -25.53 -25.12 1.02
CA PRO A 42 -26.53 -24.13 1.40
C PRO A 42 -26.03 -23.32 2.60
N ALA A 43 -26.16 -22.00 2.51
CA ALA A 43 -25.90 -21.09 3.62
C ALA A 43 -26.82 -21.41 4.82
N PRO A 44 -26.34 -21.28 6.07
CA PRO A 44 -27.22 -21.34 7.22
C PRO A 44 -28.10 -20.08 7.28
N GLU A 45 -29.42 -20.25 7.16
CA GLU A 45 -30.39 -19.22 7.49
C GLU A 45 -30.22 -18.81 8.96
N THR A 46 -29.61 -17.65 9.17
CA THR A 46 -29.55 -17.03 10.49
C THR A 46 -30.57 -15.90 10.50
N THR A 47 -31.70 -16.14 11.15
CA THR A 47 -32.74 -15.13 11.39
C THR A 47 -32.27 -14.19 12.50
N ALA A 48 -31.48 -13.18 12.13
CA ALA A 48 -31.20 -12.04 13.01
C ALA A 48 -32.28 -10.98 12.78
N GLU A 49 -33.14 -10.82 13.78
CA GLU A 49 -34.16 -9.78 13.89
C GLU A 49 -33.47 -8.40 13.83
N THR A 50 -33.66 -7.69 12.73
CA THR A 50 -33.06 -6.37 12.49
C THR A 50 -33.93 -5.32 13.14
N THR A 51 -33.43 -4.66 14.19
CA THR A 51 -34.03 -3.43 14.70
C THR A 51 -33.73 -2.28 13.76
N ASP A 52 -34.77 -1.67 13.20
CA ASP A 52 -34.76 -0.43 12.41
C ASP A 52 -33.99 0.68 13.14
N GLY A 53 -32.79 1.02 12.67
CA GLY A 53 -32.03 2.11 13.28
C GLY A 53 -30.58 2.31 12.84
N ASP A 54 -30.21 2.02 11.60
CA ASP A 54 -29.16 2.77 10.88
C ASP A 54 -29.05 2.25 9.44
N SER A 55 -29.88 2.79 8.56
CA SER A 55 -29.69 2.57 7.13
C SER A 55 -28.45 3.35 6.69
N MET A 56 -27.41 2.62 6.31
CA MET A 56 -26.16 3.17 5.83
C MET A 56 -26.43 4.20 4.71
N PRO A 57 -25.74 5.35 4.67
CA PRO A 57 -25.98 6.34 3.63
C PRO A 57 -25.74 5.72 2.24
N ARG A 58 -26.67 5.94 1.31
CA ARG A 58 -26.66 5.35 -0.04
C ARG A 58 -25.30 5.47 -0.76
N ALA A 59 -24.61 6.59 -0.57
CA ALA A 59 -23.28 6.81 -1.14
C ALA A 59 -22.22 5.82 -0.62
N VAL A 60 -22.30 5.41 0.65
CA VAL A 60 -21.42 4.42 1.26
C VAL A 60 -21.76 3.02 0.72
N GLU A 61 -23.03 2.75 0.41
CA GLU A 61 -23.48 1.50 -0.18
C GLU A 61 -23.06 1.37 -1.66
N ASP A 62 -23.19 2.45 -2.43
CA ASP A 62 -22.74 2.48 -3.83
C ASP A 62 -21.20 2.35 -3.94
N ALA A 63 -20.46 3.03 -3.06
CA ALA A 63 -19.00 2.89 -2.97
C ALA A 63 -18.59 1.44 -2.61
N TYR A 64 -19.38 0.76 -1.77
CA TYR A 64 -19.16 -0.63 -1.40
C TYR A 64 -19.22 -1.56 -2.59
N THR A 65 -20.35 -1.52 -3.29
CA THR A 65 -20.65 -2.46 -4.36
C THR A 65 -19.64 -2.27 -5.47
N SER A 66 -19.25 -1.01 -5.72
CA SER A 66 -18.16 -0.67 -6.64
C SER A 66 -16.81 -1.27 -6.21
N ALA A 67 -16.43 -1.20 -4.92
CA ALA A 67 -15.19 -1.78 -4.41
C ALA A 67 -15.18 -3.31 -4.46
N VAL A 68 -16.28 -3.96 -4.08
CA VAL A 68 -16.43 -5.42 -4.11
C VAL A 68 -16.40 -5.92 -5.56
N ASP A 69 -17.05 -5.23 -6.49
CA ASP A 69 -17.00 -5.60 -7.90
C ASP A 69 -15.60 -5.38 -8.49
N ARG A 70 -14.87 -4.34 -8.07
CA ARG A 70 -13.45 -4.15 -8.43
C ARG A 70 -12.59 -5.31 -7.92
N ALA A 71 -12.69 -5.67 -6.64
CA ALA A 71 -11.95 -6.78 -6.05
C ALA A 71 -12.28 -8.11 -6.75
N ARG A 72 -13.56 -8.35 -7.07
CA ARG A 72 -14.02 -9.54 -7.78
C ARG A 72 -13.50 -9.58 -9.22
N ASN A 73 -13.50 -8.45 -9.92
CA ASN A 73 -12.99 -8.37 -11.29
C ASN A 73 -11.46 -8.53 -11.33
N ALA A 74 -10.74 -7.86 -10.42
CA ALA A 74 -9.30 -8.04 -10.25
C ALA A 74 -8.95 -9.49 -9.92
N PHE A 75 -9.72 -10.13 -9.03
CA PHE A 75 -9.57 -11.56 -8.72
C PHE A 75 -9.83 -12.47 -9.93
N ASN A 76 -10.88 -12.21 -10.71
CA ASN A 76 -11.17 -13.00 -11.89
C ASN A 76 -10.10 -12.82 -12.98
N ASP A 77 -9.52 -11.62 -13.11
CA ASP A 77 -8.40 -11.36 -14.01
C ASP A 77 -7.09 -11.98 -13.51
N ALA A 78 -6.95 -12.11 -12.19
CA ALA A 78 -5.82 -12.75 -11.52
C ALA A 78 -5.84 -14.29 -11.58
N ARG A 79 -7.01 -14.92 -11.78
CA ARG A 79 -7.12 -16.38 -11.82
C ARG A 79 -6.21 -17.00 -12.88
N GLY A 80 -5.27 -17.83 -12.43
CA GLY A 80 -4.34 -18.57 -13.29
C GLY A 80 -3.08 -17.80 -13.69
N ARG A 81 -2.89 -16.58 -13.19
CA ARG A 81 -1.66 -15.79 -13.35
C ARG A 81 -0.82 -15.91 -12.07
N SER A 82 0.50 -16.03 -12.19
CA SER A 82 1.40 -15.79 -11.06
C SER A 82 1.78 -14.33 -11.05
N PHE A 83 1.53 -13.64 -9.94
CA PHE A 83 2.05 -12.30 -9.70
C PHE A 83 3.34 -12.42 -8.90
N GLY A 84 4.22 -11.44 -9.05
CA GLY A 84 5.33 -11.32 -8.14
C GLY A 84 4.88 -10.76 -6.78
N THR A 85 5.81 -10.73 -5.85
CA THR A 85 5.56 -10.35 -4.45
C THR A 85 5.90 -8.90 -4.15
N GLU A 86 6.32 -8.15 -5.17
CA GLU A 86 6.74 -6.77 -5.03
C GLU A 86 5.64 -5.80 -5.47
N GLU A 87 5.96 -4.52 -5.39
CA GLU A 87 5.03 -3.42 -5.67
C GLU A 87 4.40 -3.57 -7.06
N PHE A 88 3.10 -3.31 -7.16
CA PHE A 88 2.27 -3.51 -8.36
C PHE A 88 2.15 -4.97 -8.84
N GLY A 89 2.43 -5.94 -7.97
CA GLY A 89 2.38 -7.37 -8.29
C GLY A 89 3.52 -7.83 -9.20
N LEU A 90 4.63 -7.08 -9.20
CA LEU A 90 5.81 -7.34 -10.02
C LEU A 90 6.73 -8.39 -9.39
N SER A 91 7.46 -9.11 -10.23
CA SER A 91 8.63 -9.85 -9.77
C SER A 91 9.76 -8.88 -9.38
N MET A 92 10.66 -9.33 -8.52
CA MET A 92 11.85 -8.55 -8.13
C MET A 92 12.66 -8.05 -9.35
N SER A 93 12.80 -8.88 -10.39
CA SER A 93 13.49 -8.48 -11.61
C SER A 93 12.74 -7.40 -12.39
N GLU A 94 11.41 -7.51 -12.51
CA GLU A 94 10.61 -6.50 -13.21
C GLU A 94 10.61 -5.18 -12.45
N LEU A 95 10.47 -5.22 -11.13
CA LEU A 95 10.55 -4.03 -10.28
C LEU A 95 11.91 -3.35 -10.42
N THR A 96 13.01 -4.12 -10.34
CA THR A 96 14.36 -3.59 -10.50
C THR A 96 14.52 -2.87 -11.84
N SER A 97 14.13 -3.52 -12.95
CA SER A 97 14.21 -2.91 -14.28
C SER A 97 13.37 -1.65 -14.40
N ARG A 98 12.13 -1.65 -13.89
CA ARG A 98 11.27 -0.46 -13.93
C ARG A 98 11.84 0.72 -13.13
N ILE A 99 12.43 0.45 -11.96
CA ILE A 99 13.09 1.50 -11.17
C ILE A 99 14.26 2.10 -11.96
N GLU A 100 15.11 1.27 -12.56
CA GLU A 100 16.25 1.73 -13.36
C GLU A 100 15.80 2.54 -14.59
N ASP A 101 14.74 2.11 -15.27
CA ASP A 101 14.16 2.80 -16.43
C ASP A 101 13.58 4.17 -16.02
N VAL A 102 12.80 4.22 -14.93
CA VAL A 102 12.24 5.47 -14.38
C VAL A 102 13.35 6.44 -13.99
N GLU A 103 14.34 6.00 -13.22
CA GLU A 103 15.43 6.87 -12.76
C GLU A 103 16.29 7.38 -13.92
N THR A 104 16.51 6.55 -14.95
CA THR A 104 17.20 6.95 -16.18
C THR A 104 16.42 8.03 -16.92
N TYR A 105 15.10 7.89 -17.01
CA TYR A 105 14.25 8.90 -17.63
C TYR A 105 14.19 10.20 -16.82
N ILE A 106 14.09 10.12 -15.49
CA ILE A 106 14.18 11.29 -14.61
C ILE A 106 15.47 12.04 -14.88
N GLY A 107 16.61 11.34 -14.97
CA GLY A 107 17.90 11.95 -15.32
C GLY A 107 17.86 12.69 -16.67
N THR A 108 17.23 12.09 -17.68
CA THR A 108 17.05 12.73 -19.00
C THR A 108 16.17 13.97 -18.93
N CYS A 109 15.04 13.89 -18.22
CA CYS A 109 14.10 14.99 -18.05
C CYS A 109 14.73 16.17 -17.28
N MET A 110 15.43 15.88 -16.19
CA MET A 110 16.13 16.89 -15.38
C MET A 110 17.24 17.57 -16.18
N ALA A 111 18.01 16.80 -16.95
CA ALA A 111 19.05 17.34 -17.83
C ALA A 111 18.44 18.26 -18.92
N ALA A 112 17.30 17.89 -19.49
CA ALA A 112 16.59 18.73 -20.46
C ALA A 112 16.07 20.05 -19.84
N ALA A 113 15.75 20.04 -18.54
CA ALA A 113 15.40 21.22 -17.78
C ALA A 113 16.61 22.05 -17.29
N GLY A 114 17.84 21.59 -17.54
CA GLY A 114 19.07 22.27 -17.16
C GLY A 114 19.58 21.95 -15.76
N PHE A 115 19.07 20.89 -15.13
CA PHE A 115 19.51 20.43 -13.81
C PHE A 115 20.35 19.15 -13.92
N GLU A 116 21.38 19.06 -13.10
CA GLU A 116 22.13 17.81 -12.93
C GLU A 116 21.33 16.85 -12.04
N TYR A 117 21.12 15.63 -12.52
CA TYR A 117 20.51 14.54 -11.77
C TYR A 117 21.22 13.24 -12.12
N ILE A 118 21.64 12.50 -11.10
CA ILE A 118 22.27 11.19 -11.24
C ILE A 118 21.20 10.13 -10.98
N PRO A 119 20.85 9.27 -11.97
CA PRO A 119 19.90 8.18 -11.76
C PRO A 119 20.25 7.36 -10.52
N VAL A 120 19.24 7.12 -9.68
CA VAL A 120 19.40 6.38 -8.44
C VAL A 120 19.25 4.87 -8.70
N ASP A 121 20.07 4.06 -8.05
CA ASP A 121 20.03 2.61 -8.20
C ASP A 121 18.89 1.96 -7.38
N PHE A 122 18.51 0.74 -7.76
CA PHE A 122 17.47 -0.04 -7.09
C PHE A 122 17.66 -0.14 -5.57
N SER A 123 18.89 -0.37 -5.08
CA SER A 123 19.12 -0.59 -3.65
C SER A 123 18.89 0.68 -2.84
N THR A 124 19.21 1.84 -3.40
CA THR A 124 18.93 3.14 -2.79
C THR A 124 17.42 3.43 -2.74
N ILE A 125 16.69 3.16 -3.83
CA ILE A 125 15.22 3.31 -3.85
C ILE A 125 14.57 2.35 -2.86
N ARG A 126 14.96 1.06 -2.85
CA ARG A 126 14.43 0.06 -1.92
C ARG A 126 14.69 0.40 -0.45
N SER A 127 15.85 0.95 -0.15
CA SER A 127 16.18 1.46 1.18
C SER A 127 15.25 2.61 1.59
N ALA A 128 14.88 3.48 0.64
CA ALA A 128 13.93 4.56 0.88
C ALA A 128 12.50 4.07 1.12
N MET A 129 12.03 3.12 0.30
CA MET A 129 10.71 2.48 0.47
C MET A 129 10.56 1.79 1.84
N THR A 130 11.65 1.26 2.40
CA THR A 130 11.60 0.54 3.69
C THR A 130 12.11 1.37 4.87
N SER A 131 12.39 2.66 4.63
CA SER A 131 13.02 3.53 5.63
C SER A 131 12.11 3.80 6.83
N ASP A 132 10.80 3.73 6.66
CA ASP A 132 9.77 3.87 7.69
C ASP A 132 9.49 2.54 8.42
N LYS A 133 9.91 1.39 7.87
CA LYS A 133 9.70 0.02 8.38
C LYS A 133 10.95 -0.68 8.93
N SER A 134 12.02 0.07 9.14
CA SER A 134 13.29 -0.44 9.69
C SER A 134 13.86 0.45 10.79
N ALA A 135 14.71 -0.08 11.68
CA ALA A 135 15.44 0.74 12.66
C ALA A 135 16.88 0.25 12.84
N PRO A 136 17.84 1.17 13.09
CA PRO A 136 19.24 0.79 13.28
C PRO A 136 19.41 -0.26 14.39
N GLY A 137 20.08 -1.36 14.06
CA GLY A 137 20.37 -2.43 15.03
C GLY A 137 19.22 -3.40 15.29
N LEU A 138 18.10 -3.29 14.56
CA LEU A 138 16.97 -4.22 14.62
C LEU A 138 16.91 -5.04 13.32
N SER A 139 16.70 -6.36 13.45
CA SER A 139 16.26 -7.17 12.31
C SER A 139 14.78 -6.93 12.06
N ASP A 140 14.30 -7.16 10.83
CA ASP A 140 12.87 -7.02 10.48
C ASP A 140 11.93 -7.75 11.44
N SER A 141 12.29 -8.97 11.84
CA SER A 141 11.48 -9.73 12.79
C SER A 141 11.41 -9.07 14.16
N LYS A 142 12.51 -8.46 14.62
CA LYS A 142 12.55 -7.80 15.92
C LYS A 142 11.86 -6.44 15.85
N TYR A 143 12.04 -5.72 14.75
CA TYR A 143 11.31 -4.50 14.44
C TYR A 143 9.80 -4.74 14.47
N ARG A 144 9.32 -5.75 13.75
CA ARG A 144 7.89 -6.12 13.75
C ARG A 144 7.37 -6.51 15.11
N SER A 145 8.19 -7.18 15.93
CA SER A 145 7.78 -7.55 17.29
C SER A 145 7.65 -6.35 18.22
N GLU A 146 8.49 -5.32 18.06
CA GLU A 146 8.52 -4.15 18.94
C GLU A 146 7.56 -3.04 18.47
N PHE A 147 7.42 -2.89 17.15
CA PHE A 147 6.71 -1.77 16.53
C PHE A 147 5.56 -2.22 15.61
N GLY A 148 5.28 -3.52 15.48
CA GLY A 148 4.26 -4.00 14.56
C GLY A 148 4.63 -3.78 13.08
N HIS A 149 3.61 -3.73 12.22
CA HIS A 149 3.76 -3.61 10.77
C HIS A 149 3.54 -2.19 10.23
N GLY A 150 3.29 -1.19 11.08
CA GLY A 150 2.81 0.13 10.66
C GLY A 150 3.61 1.33 11.17
N ILE A 151 3.44 2.46 10.48
CA ILE A 151 4.03 3.79 10.78
C ILE A 151 3.61 4.34 12.15
N THR A 152 2.41 3.99 12.64
CA THR A 152 1.76 4.63 13.80
C THR A 152 2.39 4.32 15.15
N THR A 153 3.33 3.37 15.23
CA THR A 153 3.96 2.92 16.48
C THR A 153 5.28 3.61 16.79
N GLN A 154 5.80 4.47 15.90
CA GLN A 154 7.05 5.22 16.08
C GLN A 154 6.85 6.74 15.88
N PRO A 155 6.22 7.43 16.85
CA PRO A 155 6.00 8.87 16.77
C PRO A 155 7.29 9.70 16.80
N ASP A 156 8.41 9.09 17.20
CA ASP A 156 9.73 9.71 17.37
C ASP A 156 10.68 9.49 16.19
N LYS A 157 10.27 8.76 15.15
CA LYS A 157 11.12 8.47 13.99
C LYS A 157 10.99 9.56 12.91
N PRO A 158 12.05 10.34 12.62
CA PRO A 158 12.01 11.35 11.59
C PRO A 158 12.09 10.75 10.18
N ILE A 159 11.13 11.17 9.36
CA ILE A 159 11.06 11.30 7.88
C ILE A 159 11.63 10.14 7.05
N VAL A 160 10.72 9.48 6.34
CA VAL A 160 10.92 8.64 5.14
C VAL A 160 12.06 9.21 4.29
N THR A 161 13.12 8.44 4.04
CA THR A 161 14.17 8.94 3.16
C THR A 161 13.57 9.12 1.76
N ILE A 162 13.73 10.30 1.17
CA ILE A 162 13.10 10.69 -0.09
C ILE A 162 13.62 9.94 -1.34
N GLY A 163 14.54 8.99 -1.17
CA GLY A 163 15.07 8.18 -2.28
C GLY A 163 16.08 8.87 -3.20
N LEU A 164 16.49 10.12 -2.93
CA LEU A 164 17.42 10.85 -3.83
C LEU A 164 18.83 10.26 -3.94
N GLY A 165 19.27 9.47 -2.96
CA GLY A 165 20.68 9.09 -2.82
C GLY A 165 21.60 10.26 -2.47
N ASP A 166 22.85 9.93 -2.11
CA ASP A 166 23.80 10.92 -1.58
C ASP A 166 24.30 11.92 -2.64
N GLN A 167 24.38 11.50 -3.91
CA GLN A 167 24.86 12.36 -4.99
C GLN A 167 23.85 13.47 -5.31
N ASN A 168 22.58 13.14 -5.53
CA ASN A 168 21.56 14.16 -5.78
C ASN A 168 21.29 15.02 -4.55
N ARG A 169 21.42 14.47 -3.34
CA ARG A 169 21.37 15.29 -2.11
C ARG A 169 22.47 16.35 -2.10
N ARG A 170 23.71 15.99 -2.43
CA ARG A 170 24.81 16.97 -2.54
C ARG A 170 24.58 18.00 -3.63
N ILE A 171 24.01 17.61 -4.78
CA ILE A 171 23.64 18.55 -5.85
C ILE A 171 22.62 19.54 -5.30
N LEU A 172 21.51 19.05 -4.75
CA LEU A 172 20.43 19.85 -4.19
C LEU A 172 20.93 20.82 -3.10
N ASP A 173 21.74 20.34 -2.17
CA ASP A 173 22.30 21.12 -1.05
C ASP A 173 23.28 22.20 -1.53
N SER A 174 23.86 22.05 -2.73
CA SER A 174 24.79 23.03 -3.31
C SER A 174 24.09 24.17 -4.07
N LEU A 175 22.80 24.02 -4.37
CA LEU A 175 22.02 25.00 -5.12
C LEU A 175 21.70 26.24 -4.29
N SER A 176 21.58 27.39 -4.95
CA SER A 176 21.02 28.59 -4.34
C SER A 176 19.54 28.37 -3.99
N GLU A 177 18.98 29.16 -3.07
CA GLU A 177 17.57 29.02 -2.67
C GLU A 177 16.59 29.04 -3.87
N PRO A 178 16.69 30.00 -4.82
CA PRO A 178 15.83 29.99 -6.00
C PRO A 178 16.04 28.77 -6.90
N ASP A 179 17.28 28.33 -7.09
CA ASP A 179 17.60 27.18 -7.93
C ASP A 179 17.12 25.87 -7.30
N ARG A 180 17.22 25.76 -5.97
CA ARG A 180 16.71 24.59 -5.23
C ARG A 180 15.20 24.46 -5.39
N VAL A 181 14.47 25.55 -5.24
CA VAL A 181 13.01 25.56 -5.48
C VAL A 181 12.65 25.19 -6.92
N ALA A 182 13.43 25.66 -7.90
CA ALA A 182 13.23 25.31 -9.29
C ALA A 182 13.54 23.82 -9.56
N TYR A 183 14.61 23.30 -8.96
CA TYR A 183 15.00 21.89 -9.02
C TYR A 183 13.91 20.98 -8.46
N GLU A 184 13.47 21.22 -7.23
CA GLU A 184 12.46 20.41 -6.54
C GLU A 184 11.13 20.40 -7.29
N ARG A 185 10.70 21.57 -7.81
CA ARG A 185 9.49 21.66 -8.64
C ARG A 185 9.62 20.98 -9.99
N THR A 186 10.80 21.00 -10.59
CA THR A 186 11.04 20.28 -11.84
C THR A 186 11.01 18.79 -11.61
N LEU A 187 11.60 18.32 -10.50
CA LEU A 187 11.65 16.91 -10.15
C LEU A 187 10.29 16.35 -9.73
N TRP A 188 9.64 16.94 -8.74
CA TRP A 188 8.43 16.40 -8.10
C TRP A 188 7.14 17.17 -8.40
N GLY A 189 7.21 18.32 -9.07
CA GLY A 189 6.04 19.15 -9.34
C GLY A 189 5.61 19.97 -8.12
N SER A 190 4.29 20.07 -7.90
CA SER A 190 3.72 20.87 -6.80
C SER A 190 3.78 20.17 -5.45
N ASP A 191 3.87 18.85 -5.44
CA ASP A 191 3.85 18.03 -4.24
C ASP A 191 5.23 17.42 -3.97
N LEU A 192 6.02 18.11 -3.16
CA LEU A 192 7.41 17.72 -2.89
C LEU A 192 7.53 16.47 -2.01
N THR A 193 6.41 15.96 -1.49
CA THR A 193 6.37 14.75 -0.67
C THR A 193 6.07 13.50 -1.49
N ALA A 194 5.52 13.65 -2.70
CA ALA A 194 5.21 12.57 -3.61
C ALA A 194 6.44 12.15 -4.43
N THR A 195 7.49 11.71 -3.72
CA THR A 195 8.73 11.23 -4.34
C THR A 195 8.50 9.89 -5.03
N PHE A 196 9.38 9.49 -5.95
CA PHE A 196 9.25 8.20 -6.64
C PHE A 196 9.23 7.03 -5.65
N ALA A 197 10.18 6.99 -4.69
CA ALA A 197 10.24 5.92 -3.70
C ALA A 197 8.96 5.83 -2.85
N PHE A 198 8.40 6.97 -2.42
CA PHE A 198 7.16 6.99 -1.65
C PHE A 198 5.95 6.53 -2.48
N ALA A 199 5.82 7.05 -3.70
CA ALA A 199 4.71 6.71 -4.58
C ALA A 199 4.76 5.24 -5.05
N LEU A 200 5.96 4.70 -5.23
CA LEU A 200 6.17 3.30 -5.57
C LEU A 200 5.80 2.37 -4.40
N GLU A 201 6.25 2.71 -3.18
CA GLU A 201 5.96 1.94 -1.97
C GLU A 201 4.48 1.94 -1.61
N SER A 202 3.81 3.08 -1.73
CA SER A 202 2.37 3.22 -1.49
C SER A 202 1.50 2.76 -2.67
N GLU A 203 2.13 2.28 -3.74
CA GLU A 203 1.50 1.90 -5.01
C GLU A 203 0.53 2.95 -5.56
N ASN A 204 0.85 4.22 -5.34
CA ASN A 204 -0.02 5.34 -5.65
C ASN A 204 0.75 6.49 -6.28
N PHE A 205 0.68 6.57 -7.61
CA PHE A 205 1.32 7.62 -8.39
C PHE A 205 0.47 8.89 -8.56
N ALA A 206 -0.73 8.96 -8.00
CA ALA A 206 -1.69 10.04 -8.27
C ALA A 206 -1.16 11.44 -7.90
N ARG A 207 -0.30 11.52 -6.88
CA ARG A 207 0.27 12.78 -6.38
C ARG A 207 1.62 13.14 -7.00
N THR A 208 2.23 12.23 -7.76
CA THR A 208 3.51 12.51 -8.42
C THR A 208 3.37 13.64 -9.43
N GLY A 209 4.41 14.46 -9.54
CA GLY A 209 4.49 15.55 -10.51
C GLY A 209 5.87 15.63 -11.16
N GLY A 210 6.05 16.65 -12.01
CA GLY A 210 7.36 16.96 -12.61
C GLY A 210 7.94 15.82 -13.46
N CYS A 211 9.25 15.71 -13.45
CA CYS A 211 9.99 14.64 -14.11
C CYS A 211 9.66 13.26 -13.53
N THR A 212 9.34 13.16 -12.23
CA THR A 212 8.90 11.89 -11.64
C THR A 212 7.61 11.40 -12.29
N ARG A 213 6.59 12.26 -12.44
CA ARG A 213 5.33 11.88 -13.10
C ARG A 213 5.55 11.48 -14.56
N ALA A 214 6.34 12.26 -15.30
CA ALA A 214 6.62 11.97 -16.70
C ALA A 214 7.29 10.61 -16.89
N ALA A 215 8.23 10.24 -16.00
CA ALA A 215 8.87 8.94 -16.03
C ALA A 215 7.90 7.80 -15.66
N VAL A 216 7.08 7.99 -14.63
CA VAL A 216 6.08 7.00 -14.22
C VAL A 216 5.08 6.73 -15.35
N ASP A 217 4.56 7.76 -16.00
CA ASP A 217 3.60 7.61 -17.11
C ASP A 217 4.20 6.89 -18.34
N GLU A 218 5.53 6.88 -18.48
CA GLU A 218 6.23 6.17 -19.56
C GLU A 218 6.38 4.67 -19.27
N PHE A 219 6.66 4.28 -18.02
CA PHE A 219 7.05 2.91 -17.67
C PHE A 219 6.03 2.11 -16.86
N PHE A 220 4.99 2.77 -16.35
CA PHE A 220 3.84 2.13 -15.72
C PHE A 220 2.61 2.26 -16.61
N SER A 221 1.78 1.21 -16.62
CA SER A 221 0.55 1.20 -17.40
C SER A 221 -0.48 2.19 -16.86
N GLU A 222 -1.46 2.54 -17.69
CA GLU A 222 -2.61 3.36 -17.28
C GLU A 222 -3.36 2.73 -16.08
N GLY A 223 -3.40 1.40 -16.01
CA GLY A 223 -3.97 0.68 -14.88
C GLY A 223 -3.19 0.91 -13.58
N GLU A 224 -1.86 0.80 -13.63
CA GLU A 224 -0.97 0.98 -12.48
C GLU A 224 -0.86 2.45 -12.03
N THR A 225 -1.03 3.40 -12.93
CA THR A 225 -1.01 4.84 -12.60
C THR A 225 -2.38 5.39 -12.17
N SER A 226 -3.41 4.55 -12.17
CA SER A 226 -4.77 4.92 -11.75
C SER A 226 -4.84 5.11 -10.23
N THR A 227 -5.61 6.12 -9.79
CA THR A 227 -5.97 6.33 -8.38
C THR A 227 -6.79 5.19 -7.78
N THR A 228 -7.31 4.30 -8.63
CA THR A 228 -8.12 3.15 -8.23
C THR A 228 -7.39 1.83 -8.49
N TYR A 229 -6.06 1.86 -8.66
CA TYR A 229 -5.27 0.65 -8.78
C TYR A 229 -5.50 -0.25 -7.55
N PHE A 230 -5.57 -1.55 -7.81
CA PHE A 230 -5.68 -2.56 -6.77
C PHE A 230 -4.63 -3.62 -7.08
N ASN A 231 -3.74 -3.88 -6.13
CA ASN A 231 -2.68 -4.84 -6.34
C ASN A 231 -3.28 -6.25 -6.50
N PRO A 232 -3.04 -6.94 -7.62
CA PRO A 232 -3.55 -8.28 -7.82
C PRO A 232 -2.97 -9.29 -6.81
N ALA A 233 -1.81 -9.04 -6.20
CA ALA A 233 -1.26 -9.85 -5.11
C ALA A 233 -2.16 -9.78 -3.86
N ASP A 234 -2.75 -8.62 -3.56
CA ASP A 234 -3.67 -8.45 -2.43
C ASP A 234 -4.99 -9.21 -2.64
N ALA A 235 -5.38 -9.43 -3.90
CA ALA A 235 -6.50 -10.31 -4.22
C ALA A 235 -6.30 -11.74 -3.68
N TYR A 236 -5.06 -12.20 -3.48
CA TYR A 236 -4.76 -13.50 -2.87
C TYR A 236 -4.86 -13.48 -1.37
N VAL A 237 -4.51 -12.38 -0.71
CA VAL A 237 -4.70 -12.23 0.74
C VAL A 237 -6.19 -12.37 1.07
N LEU A 238 -7.07 -11.76 0.26
CA LEU A 238 -8.52 -11.85 0.43
C LEU A 238 -9.12 -13.24 0.13
N GLN A 239 -8.33 -14.20 -0.36
CA GLN A 239 -8.75 -15.60 -0.51
C GLN A 239 -8.44 -16.45 0.73
N ASP A 240 -7.55 -16.01 1.61
CA ASP A 240 -7.26 -16.72 2.86
C ASP A 240 -8.39 -16.44 3.86
N LEU A 241 -9.15 -17.48 4.23
CA LEU A 241 -10.24 -17.35 5.20
C LEU A 241 -9.76 -16.71 6.51
N ARG A 242 -8.51 -16.94 6.92
CA ARG A 242 -7.95 -16.33 8.12
C ARG A 242 -7.80 -14.82 7.98
N ALA A 243 -7.44 -14.34 6.78
CA ALA A 243 -7.35 -12.91 6.50
C ALA A 243 -8.75 -12.29 6.47
N VAL A 244 -9.74 -12.95 5.85
CA VAL A 244 -11.14 -12.49 5.84
C VAL A 244 -11.71 -12.40 7.26
N GLU A 245 -11.48 -13.41 8.10
CA GLU A 245 -11.88 -13.41 9.50
C GLU A 245 -11.22 -12.26 10.28
N ALA A 246 -9.93 -12.04 10.09
CA ALA A 246 -9.19 -10.94 10.74
C ALA A 246 -9.70 -9.56 10.31
N LEU A 247 -9.93 -9.35 9.00
CA LEU A 247 -10.47 -8.09 8.47
C LEU A 247 -11.89 -7.81 8.97
N THR A 248 -12.71 -8.87 9.07
CA THR A 248 -14.08 -8.77 9.62
C THR A 248 -14.05 -8.34 11.10
N ALA A 249 -13.18 -8.98 11.90
CA ALA A 249 -13.01 -8.63 13.31
C ALA A 249 -12.49 -7.19 13.50
N TRP A 250 -11.54 -6.78 12.66
CA TRP A 250 -11.03 -5.41 12.66
C TRP A 250 -12.13 -4.39 12.32
N SER A 251 -12.90 -4.62 11.25
CA SER A 251 -13.98 -3.72 10.81
C SER A 251 -15.06 -3.58 11.89
N ALA A 252 -15.45 -4.67 12.55
CA ALA A 252 -16.38 -4.63 13.68
C ALA A 252 -15.85 -3.79 14.85
N CYS A 253 -14.57 -3.94 15.19
CA CYS A 253 -13.93 -3.14 16.25
C CYS A 253 -13.90 -1.64 15.92
N MET A 254 -13.63 -1.27 14.66
CA MET A 254 -13.68 0.13 14.22
C MET A 254 -15.12 0.68 14.28
N ALA A 255 -16.12 -0.12 13.88
CA ALA A 255 -17.53 0.24 13.95
C ALA A 255 -18.00 0.48 15.39
N ASP A 256 -17.59 -0.36 16.34
CA ASP A 256 -17.86 -0.18 17.77
C ASP A 256 -17.27 1.15 18.31
N ALA A 257 -16.18 1.63 17.69
CA ALA A 257 -15.57 2.92 18.01
C ALA A 257 -16.17 4.10 17.24
N GLY A 258 -17.22 3.89 16.43
CA GLY A 258 -17.92 4.91 15.66
C GLY A 258 -17.32 5.21 14.29
N PHE A 259 -16.42 4.35 13.79
CA PHE A 259 -15.80 4.49 12.48
C PHE A 259 -16.27 3.39 11.52
N VAL A 260 -16.77 3.77 10.35
CA VAL A 260 -17.28 2.81 9.37
C VAL A 260 -16.25 2.60 8.27
N TYR A 261 -15.35 1.63 8.49
CA TYR A 261 -14.36 1.19 7.51
C TYR A 261 -14.59 -0.26 7.15
N ARG A 262 -14.44 -0.59 5.87
CA ARG A 262 -14.62 -1.95 5.37
C ARG A 262 -13.30 -2.62 5.05
N HIS A 263 -12.30 -1.81 4.77
CA HIS A 263 -10.92 -2.22 4.61
C HIS A 263 -10.00 -1.31 5.44
N PRO A 264 -8.89 -1.82 5.99
CA PRO A 264 -7.87 -1.00 6.63
C PRO A 264 -7.43 0.21 5.79
N ASP A 265 -7.35 0.07 4.47
CA ASP A 265 -6.93 1.19 3.59
C ASP A 265 -7.99 2.29 3.49
N ASP A 266 -9.26 2.03 3.82
CA ASP A 266 -10.30 3.07 3.83
C ASP A 266 -9.97 4.20 4.82
N ILE A 267 -9.11 3.91 5.81
CA ILE A 267 -8.64 4.88 6.80
C ILE A 267 -7.76 5.96 6.19
N ASP A 268 -7.06 5.67 5.10
CA ASP A 268 -6.08 6.59 4.53
C ASP A 268 -6.73 7.87 4.05
N PHE A 269 -7.99 7.81 3.60
CA PHE A 269 -8.76 9.00 3.23
C PHE A 269 -9.01 9.95 4.40
N ASP A 270 -9.20 9.40 5.60
CA ASP A 270 -9.47 10.18 6.82
C ASP A 270 -8.18 10.67 7.48
N LEU A 271 -7.05 9.98 7.28
CA LEU A 271 -5.73 10.42 7.76
C LEU A 271 -5.13 11.55 6.91
N GLN A 272 -5.61 11.74 5.69
CA GLN A 272 -5.14 12.77 4.77
C GLN A 272 -5.87 14.13 4.93
N ALA A 273 -6.90 14.21 5.78
CA ALA A 273 -7.73 15.40 6.02
C ALA A 273 -7.29 16.23 7.24
#